data_AF-A0A7S0XT99-F1
#
_entry.id   AF-A0A7S0XT99-F1
#
_cell.length_a   1.000
_cell.length_b   1.000
_cell.length_c   1.000
_cell.angle_alpha   90.00
_cell.angle_beta   90.00
_cell.angle_gamma   90.00
#
_symmetry.space_group_name_H-M   'P 1'
#
loop_
_entity.id
_entity.type
_entity.pdbx_description
1 polymer ?
#
loop_
_entity_poly.entity_id
_entity_poly.type
_entity_poly.pdbx_seq_one_letter_code
_entity_poly.pdbx_strand_id
1 'polypeptide(L)'
;EFLVVKGTWVDDYGSFPKFSYIRNYIGSSHQPHMGPDGVEIFVKLFQMSKTHKEPETTAVDASPGAPGFTDGEKGVKTKHLFESPLEKVTAVILPAGFQGSIDVPEHGKEVLVVEGAFESPLGTHDA
;
A
#
# COMPACT_ATOMS: atom_id res chain seq x y z
N GLU A 1 7.96 -4.98 -3.47
CA GLU A 1 6.78 -4.84 -2.59
C GLU A 1 5.52 -5.01 -3.42
N PHE A 2 4.40 -5.35 -2.79
CA PHE A 2 3.10 -5.38 -3.46
C PHE A 2 1.95 -5.12 -2.49
N LEU A 3 0.80 -4.70 -3.05
CA LEU A 3 -0.47 -4.58 -2.36
C LEU A 3 -1.48 -5.50 -3.05
N VAL A 4 -2.21 -6.29 -2.28
CA VAL A 4 -3.34 -7.06 -2.80
C VAL A 4 -4.54 -6.13 -2.96
N VAL A 5 -4.97 -5.89 -4.20
CA VAL A 5 -6.10 -4.98 -4.52
C VAL A 5 -7.41 -5.75 -4.71
N LYS A 6 -7.35 -7.04 -5.05
CA LYS A 6 -8.52 -7.93 -5.14
C LYS A 6 -8.12 -9.38 -4.88
N GLY A 7 -9.04 -10.14 -4.28
CA GLY A 7 -8.82 -11.57 -3.98
C GLY A 7 -7.85 -11.77 -2.81
N THR A 8 -7.13 -12.89 -2.85
CA THR A 8 -6.20 -13.30 -1.80
C THR A 8 -4.90 -13.83 -2.41
N TRP A 9 -3.78 -13.21 -2.06
CA TRP A 9 -2.45 -13.73 -2.37
C TRP A 9 -2.12 -14.85 -1.38
N VAL A 10 -1.55 -15.96 -1.86
CA VAL A 10 -1.11 -17.05 -0.98
C VAL A 10 0.31 -17.45 -1.35
N ASP A 11 1.16 -17.60 -0.34
CA ASP A 11 2.49 -18.18 -0.46
C ASP A 11 2.82 -19.04 0.78
N ASP A 12 4.07 -19.45 0.90
CA ASP A 12 4.59 -20.26 2.02
C ASP A 12 4.58 -19.54 3.37
N TYR A 13 4.33 -18.22 3.40
CA TYR A 13 4.16 -17.45 4.63
C TYR A 13 2.69 -17.31 5.08
N GLY A 14 1.72 -17.59 4.20
CA GLY A 14 0.31 -17.59 4.54
C GLY A 14 -0.61 -17.06 3.46
N SER A 15 -1.79 -16.59 3.88
CA SER A 15 -2.83 -16.03 3.01
C SER A 15 -3.05 -14.56 3.33
N PHE A 16 -3.01 -13.73 2.30
CA PHE A 16 -2.99 -12.27 2.38
C PHE A 16 -4.14 -11.71 1.55
N PRO A 17 -5.29 -11.38 2.17
CA PRO A 17 -6.46 -10.88 1.46
C PRO A 17 -6.26 -9.44 0.95
N LYS A 18 -7.25 -8.92 0.21
CA LYS A 18 -7.34 -7.50 -0.17
C LYS A 18 -6.91 -6.58 0.98
N PHE A 19 -6.14 -5.55 0.64
CA PHE A 19 -5.47 -4.60 1.53
C PHE A 19 -4.21 -5.10 2.26
N SER A 20 -3.78 -6.33 2.02
CA SER A 20 -2.47 -6.77 2.53
C SER A 20 -1.36 -6.08 1.73
N TYR A 21 -0.56 -5.25 2.42
CA TYR A 21 0.69 -4.71 1.90
C TYR A 21 1.84 -5.60 2.35
N ILE A 22 2.59 -6.13 1.38
CA ILE A 22 3.70 -7.04 1.60
C ILE A 22 4.99 -6.43 1.06
N ARG A 23 6.03 -6.45 1.89
CA ARG A 23 7.38 -6.01 1.50
C ARG A 23 8.37 -7.15 1.66
N ASN A 24 8.76 -7.72 0.52
CA ASN A 24 9.76 -8.78 0.40
C ASN A 24 11.15 -8.18 0.15
N TYR A 25 12.09 -8.35 1.08
CA TYR A 25 13.45 -7.78 0.96
C TYR A 25 14.24 -8.37 -0.20
N ILE A 26 15.29 -7.66 -0.65
CA ILE A 26 16.17 -8.13 -1.74
C ILE A 26 16.83 -9.47 -1.35
N GLY A 27 16.56 -10.52 -2.13
CA GLY A 27 17.11 -11.86 -1.89
C GLY A 27 16.18 -12.79 -1.11
N SER A 28 15.03 -12.30 -0.65
CA SER A 28 13.94 -13.17 -0.20
C SER A 28 13.46 -14.08 -1.34
N SER A 29 12.90 -15.24 -0.97
CA SER A 29 12.29 -16.20 -1.88
C SER A 29 10.98 -16.67 -1.26
N HIS A 30 9.97 -16.92 -2.09
CA HIS A 30 8.67 -17.43 -1.68
C HIS A 30 8.05 -18.26 -2.81
N GLN A 31 7.01 -19.02 -2.48
CA GLN A 31 6.31 -19.90 -3.43
C GLN A 31 4.86 -19.48 -3.60
N PRO A 32 4.58 -18.49 -4.47
CA PRO A 32 3.24 -17.98 -4.64
C PRO A 32 2.34 -18.94 -5.42
N HIS A 33 1.09 -19.00 -5.03
CA HIS A 33 0.03 -19.71 -5.75
C HIS A 33 -1.29 -18.95 -5.62
N MET A 34 -2.15 -19.10 -6.63
CA MET A 34 -3.48 -18.48 -6.64
C MET A 34 -4.54 -19.48 -6.18
N GLY A 35 -5.48 -18.99 -5.35
CA GLY A 35 -6.72 -19.69 -5.07
C GLY A 35 -7.68 -19.65 -6.28
N PRO A 36 -8.81 -20.39 -6.21
CA PRO A 36 -9.77 -20.47 -7.31
C PRO A 36 -10.39 -19.11 -7.71
N ASP A 37 -10.44 -18.16 -6.77
CA ASP A 37 -11.01 -16.82 -6.99
C ASP A 37 -10.01 -15.84 -7.63
N GLY A 38 -8.76 -16.27 -7.85
CA GLY A 38 -7.69 -15.44 -8.38
C GLY A 38 -7.20 -14.34 -7.40
N VAL A 39 -6.23 -13.57 -7.85
CA VAL A 39 -5.67 -12.44 -7.12
C VAL A 39 -5.25 -11.34 -8.09
N GLU A 40 -5.49 -10.10 -7.69
CA GLU A 40 -4.97 -8.91 -8.36
C GLU A 40 -4.08 -8.14 -7.39
N ILE A 41 -2.89 -7.80 -7.86
CA ILE A 41 -1.89 -7.09 -7.06
C ILE A 41 -1.39 -5.85 -7.80
N PHE A 42 -1.11 -4.79 -7.04
CA PHE A 42 -0.25 -3.71 -7.46
C PHE A 42 1.17 -4.02 -6.98
N VAL A 43 2.12 -4.20 -7.91
CA VAL A 43 3.47 -4.68 -7.59
C VAL A 43 4.55 -3.73 -8.09
N LYS A 44 5.54 -3.49 -7.22
CA LYS A 44 6.76 -2.74 -7.51
C LYS A 44 7.97 -3.65 -7.35
N LEU A 45 8.64 -3.92 -8.46
CA LEU A 45 9.87 -4.70 -8.53
C LEU A 45 11.09 -3.80 -8.75
N PHE A 46 12.26 -4.20 -8.22
CA PHE A 46 13.54 -3.50 -8.40
C PHE A 46 13.59 -2.04 -7.91
N GLN A 47 12.68 -1.63 -7.00
CA GLN A 47 12.65 -0.27 -6.43
C GLN A 47 13.25 -0.17 -5.03
N MET A 48 13.67 -1.28 -4.43
CA MET A 48 14.36 -1.28 -3.12
C MET A 48 15.82 -0.86 -3.24
N SER A 49 16.33 -0.21 -2.20
CA SER A 49 17.71 0.23 -2.16
C SER A 49 18.67 -0.95 -1.98
N LYS A 50 19.76 -0.96 -2.75
CA LYS A 50 20.88 -1.88 -2.52
C LYS A 50 21.86 -1.39 -1.45
N THR A 51 21.79 -0.10 -1.10
CA THR A 51 22.74 0.56 -0.20
C THR A 51 22.17 0.82 1.20
N HIS A 52 20.85 0.72 1.35
CA HIS A 52 20.19 0.81 2.64
C HIS A 52 19.67 -0.57 3.04
N LYS A 53 19.83 -0.92 4.32
CA LYS A 53 19.37 -2.21 4.83
C LYS A 53 17.85 -2.24 4.86
N GLU A 54 17.27 -3.17 4.11
CA GLU A 54 15.84 -3.49 4.20
C GLU A 54 15.57 -4.33 5.46
N PRO A 55 14.42 -4.17 6.13
CA PRO A 55 13.98 -5.10 7.16
C PRO A 55 13.72 -6.49 6.57
N GLU A 56 13.51 -7.48 7.42
CA GLU A 56 13.00 -8.78 6.97
C GLU A 56 11.62 -8.63 6.32
N THR A 57 11.15 -9.69 5.66
CA THR A 57 9.84 -9.71 5.00
C THR A 57 8.74 -9.34 5.98
N THR A 58 7.88 -8.38 5.59
CA THR A 58 6.76 -7.91 6.41
C THR A 58 5.46 -7.94 5.63
N ALA A 59 4.37 -8.16 6.37
CA ALA A 59 3.01 -8.02 5.88
C ALA A 59 2.20 -7.15 6.85
N VAL A 60 1.49 -6.16 6.31
CA VAL A 60 0.66 -5.24 7.06
C VAL A 60 -0.74 -5.24 6.47
N ASP A 61 -1.75 -5.52 7.31
CA ASP A 61 -3.17 -5.40 6.94
C ASP A 61 -3.57 -3.92 6.89
N ALA A 62 -3.80 -3.36 5.70
CA ALA A 62 -4.22 -1.99 5.51
C ALA A 62 -5.75 -1.83 5.36
N SER A 63 -6.55 -2.83 5.76
CA SER A 63 -8.01 -2.76 5.66
C SER A 63 -8.58 -1.59 6.45
N PRO A 64 -9.65 -0.91 5.99
CA PRO A 64 -10.23 0.25 6.69
C PRO A 64 -10.62 0.04 8.17
N GLY A 65 -10.90 -1.20 8.57
CA GLY A 65 -11.21 -1.59 9.95
C GLY A 65 -10.03 -2.17 10.74
N ALA A 66 -8.85 -2.28 10.13
CA ALA A 66 -7.66 -2.83 10.79
C ALA A 66 -7.13 -1.87 11.88
N PRO A 67 -6.53 -2.39 12.96
CA PRO A 67 -5.91 -1.53 13.98
C PRO A 67 -4.72 -0.76 13.40
N GLY A 68 -4.36 0.36 14.05
CA GLY A 68 -3.15 1.14 13.71
C GLY A 68 -3.37 2.30 12.74
N PHE A 69 -4.61 2.56 12.32
CA PHE A 69 -4.97 3.86 11.76
C PHE A 69 -5.00 4.91 12.87
N THR A 70 -4.43 6.08 12.60
CA THR A 70 -4.51 7.26 13.45
C THR A 70 -5.45 8.30 12.81
N ASP A 71 -6.21 9.00 13.65
CA ASP A 71 -7.08 10.10 13.22
C ASP A 71 -6.24 11.36 12.97
N GLY A 72 -6.40 11.92 11.79
CA GLY A 72 -5.90 13.24 11.39
C GLY A 72 -7.02 14.28 11.37
N GLU A 73 -6.70 15.45 10.82
CA GLU A 73 -7.67 16.53 10.67
C GLU A 73 -8.83 16.13 9.74
N LYS A 74 -10.01 16.71 9.99
CA LYS A 74 -11.20 16.58 9.14
C LYS A 74 -11.61 15.13 8.85
N GLY A 75 -11.31 14.19 9.75
CA GLY A 75 -11.70 12.78 9.64
C GLY A 75 -10.83 11.93 8.70
N VAL A 76 -9.68 12.46 8.25
CA VAL A 76 -8.67 11.66 7.54
C VAL A 76 -8.12 10.60 8.48
N LYS A 77 -7.98 9.36 8.03
CA LYS A 77 -7.29 8.30 8.79
C LYS A 77 -6.04 7.88 8.04
N THR A 78 -4.94 7.72 8.76
CA THR A 78 -3.65 7.32 8.16
C THR A 78 -3.08 6.11 8.89
N LYS A 79 -2.55 5.13 8.15
CA LYS A 79 -1.80 4.01 8.69
C LYS A 79 -0.43 3.95 8.05
N HIS A 80 0.61 3.87 8.88
CA HIS A 80 1.97 3.64 8.43
C HIS A 80 2.13 2.19 7.96
N LEU A 81 2.71 2.00 6.78
CA LEU A 81 3.01 0.68 6.21
C LEU A 81 4.52 0.39 6.19
N PHE A 82 5.32 1.36 5.76
CA PHE A 82 6.77 1.26 5.70
C PHE A 82 7.42 2.65 5.70
N GLU A 83 8.63 2.77 6.25
CA GLU A 83 9.43 3.99 6.22
C GLU A 83 10.92 3.65 6.24
N SER A 84 11.68 4.39 5.44
CA SER A 84 13.14 4.39 5.38
C SER A 84 13.63 5.81 5.16
N PRO A 85 14.96 6.07 5.14
CA PRO A 85 15.49 7.37 4.75
C PRO A 85 15.13 7.80 3.31
N LEU A 86 14.68 6.86 2.46
CA LEU A 86 14.43 7.10 1.04
C LEU A 86 12.94 7.20 0.69
N GLU A 87 12.06 6.59 1.49
CA GLU A 87 10.63 6.55 1.18
C GLU A 87 9.77 6.37 2.42
N LYS A 88 8.51 6.80 2.29
CA LYS A 88 7.45 6.61 3.29
C LYS A 88 6.21 6.09 2.57
N VAL A 89 5.68 4.97 3.04
CA VAL A 89 4.49 4.31 2.51
C VAL A 89 3.39 4.34 3.57
N THR A 90 2.24 4.91 3.20
CA THR A 90 1.09 5.06 4.09
C THR A 90 -0.20 4.69 3.38
N ALA A 91 -1.12 4.00 4.07
CA ALA A 91 -2.51 3.91 3.67
C ALA A 91 -3.27 5.12 4.22
N VAL A 92 -4.10 5.74 3.39
CA VAL A 92 -4.87 6.94 3.75
C VAL A 92 -6.34 6.71 3.39
N ILE A 93 -7.23 7.00 4.33
CA ILE A 93 -8.69 6.98 4.14
C ILE A 93 -9.17 8.42 4.26
N LEU A 94 -9.81 8.90 3.19
CA LEU A 94 -10.42 10.22 3.14
C LEU A 94 -11.95 10.05 3.27
N PRO A 95 -12.63 10.87 4.08
CA PRO A 95 -14.09 10.86 4.13
C PRO A 95 -14.67 11.36 2.80
N ALA A 96 -15.91 10.95 2.49
CA ALA A 96 -16.61 11.41 1.30
C ALA A 96 -16.73 12.94 1.30
N GLY A 97 -16.45 13.56 0.14
CA GLY A 97 -16.47 15.02 -0.02
C GLY A 97 -15.28 15.74 0.61
N PHE A 98 -14.26 15.02 1.08
CA PHE A 98 -13.03 15.64 1.56
C PHE A 98 -12.39 16.52 0.47
N GLN A 99 -11.99 17.73 0.87
CA GLN A 99 -11.25 18.66 0.02
C GLN A 99 -9.93 19.02 0.71
N GLY A 100 -8.83 18.89 -0.01
CA GLY A 100 -7.48 19.16 0.50
C GLY A 100 -6.44 19.22 -0.61
N SER A 101 -5.19 19.41 -0.22
CA SER A 101 -4.03 19.33 -1.12
C SER A 101 -3.33 17.99 -0.98
N ILE A 102 -2.74 17.52 -2.07
CA ILE A 102 -1.76 16.45 -2.05
C ILE A 102 -0.38 17.10 -2.09
N ASP A 103 0.29 17.17 -0.96
CA ASP A 103 1.63 17.77 -0.89
C ASP A 103 2.65 16.85 -1.57
N VAL A 104 3.36 17.32 -2.58
CA VAL A 104 4.36 16.53 -3.29
C VAL A 104 5.76 16.93 -2.79
N PRO A 105 6.52 16.01 -2.15
CA PRO A 105 7.87 16.32 -1.70
C PRO A 105 8.83 16.44 -2.90
N GLU A 106 10.03 16.96 -2.66
CA GLU A 106 11.05 17.21 -3.69
C GLU A 106 11.32 15.99 -4.59
N HIS A 107 11.30 14.79 -4.02
CA HIS A 107 11.60 13.54 -4.72
C HIS A 107 10.36 12.81 -5.25
N GLY A 108 9.19 13.45 -5.18
CA GLY A 108 7.96 12.96 -5.78
C GLY A 108 7.05 12.19 -4.82
N LYS A 109 5.84 11.91 -5.30
CA LYS A 109 4.82 11.14 -4.59
C LYS A 109 4.06 10.31 -5.62
N GLU A 110 3.83 9.05 -5.30
CA GLU A 110 2.98 8.15 -6.07
C GLU A 110 1.75 7.80 -5.24
N VAL A 111 0.58 7.81 -5.88
CA VAL A 111 -0.71 7.54 -5.23
C VAL A 111 -1.45 6.50 -6.07
N LEU A 112 -1.92 5.44 -5.41
CA LEU A 112 -2.84 4.46 -5.97
C LEU A 112 -4.18 4.59 -5.25
N VAL A 113 -5.27 4.80 -6.00
CA VAL A 113 -6.63 4.72 -5.46
C VAL A 113 -7.02 3.25 -5.36
N VAL A 114 -7.26 2.76 -4.16
CA VAL A 114 -7.61 1.34 -3.92
C VAL A 114 -9.12 1.15 -3.83
N GLU A 115 -9.82 2.15 -3.30
CA GLU A 115 -11.28 2.23 -3.25
C GLU A 115 -11.75 3.67 -3.40
N GLY A 116 -12.92 3.85 -4.02
CA GLY A 116 -13.50 5.16 -4.25
C GLY A 116 -12.85 5.90 -5.41
N ALA A 117 -12.90 7.23 -5.37
CA ALA A 117 -12.33 8.10 -6.38
C ALA A 117 -12.00 9.48 -5.79
N PHE A 118 -11.11 10.21 -6.45
CA PHE A 118 -10.92 11.64 -6.21
C PHE A 118 -10.72 12.39 -7.54
N GLU A 119 -10.94 13.70 -7.50
CA GLU A 119 -10.68 14.60 -8.62
C GLU A 119 -9.49 15.50 -8.33
N SER A 120 -8.75 15.84 -9.39
CA SER A 120 -7.62 16.76 -9.33
C SER A 120 -7.53 17.56 -10.64
N PRO A 121 -6.65 18.56 -10.73
CA PRO A 121 -6.36 19.23 -12.00
C PRO A 121 -5.85 18.29 -13.11
N LEU A 122 -5.37 17.09 -12.76
CA LEU A 122 -4.92 16.07 -13.72
C LEU A 122 -6.05 15.16 -14.21
N GLY A 123 -7.26 15.31 -13.67
CA GLY A 123 -8.44 14.50 -13.99
C GLY A 123 -9.00 13.74 -12.79
N THR A 124 -9.93 12.83 -13.11
CA THR A 124 -10.54 11.88 -12.17
C THR A 124 -9.61 10.68 -11.99
N HIS A 125 -9.44 10.24 -10.75
CA HIS A 125 -8.66 9.08 -10.36
C HIS A 125 -9.58 8.14 -9.58
N ASP A 126 -9.84 6.95 -10.11
CA ASP A 126 -10.68 5.92 -9.51
C ASP A 126 -9.93 4.59 -9.36
N ALA A 127 -10.53 3.67 -8.59
CA ALA A 127 -10.03 2.33 -8.33
C ALA A 127 -10.44 1.33 -9.42
#